data_AF-A0A652NTU0-F1
#
_entry.id   AF-A0A652NTU0-F1
#
_cell.length_a   1.000
_cell.length_b   1.000
_cell.length_c   1.000
_cell.angle_alpha   90.00
_cell.angle_beta   90.00
_cell.angle_gamma   90.00
#
_symmetry.space_group_name_H-M   'P 1'
#
loop_
_entity.id
_entity.type
_entity.pdbx_description
1 polymer ?
#
loop_
_entity_poly.entity_id
_entity_poly.type
_entity_poly.pdbx_seq_one_letter_code
_entity_poly.pdbx_strand_id
1 'polypeptide(L)'
;MPSDGEFIDHLDRRERRPLPAPVATLIVNTPLGVAGVLPLWFSWAFLADFVFSRFGWTTADPYNTDDGAGLALAVAALTLLPYLAVAGVVNHFAIRRWGSGGAGFWLLLVAAQLLPTVLWANVSG
;
A
#
# COMPACT_ATOMS: atom_id res chain seq x y z
N MET A 1 19.97 -43.51 -17.16
CA MET A 1 18.63 -42.91 -17.27
C MET A 1 18.16 -42.62 -15.85
N PRO A 2 17.74 -41.39 -15.53
CA PRO A 2 17.09 -41.10 -14.24
C PRO A 2 15.89 -42.03 -14.08
N SER A 3 15.65 -42.55 -12.87
CA SER A 3 14.45 -43.35 -12.61
C SER A 3 13.22 -42.44 -12.58
N ASP A 4 12.04 -42.96 -12.93
CA ASP A 4 10.80 -42.17 -13.04
C ASP A 4 10.47 -41.38 -11.75
N GLY A 5 10.89 -41.87 -10.57
CA GLY A 5 10.75 -41.17 -9.30
C GLY A 5 11.62 -39.92 -9.15
N GLU A 6 12.81 -39.90 -9.76
CA GLU A 6 13.72 -38.75 -9.75
C GLU A 6 13.18 -37.61 -10.65
N PHE A 7 12.49 -37.98 -11.74
CA PHE A 7 11.85 -37.03 -12.64
C PHE A 7 10.62 -36.36 -11.98
N ILE A 8 9.81 -37.14 -11.25
CA ILE A 8 8.64 -36.61 -10.51
C ILE A 8 9.08 -35.69 -9.37
N ASP A 9 10.12 -36.06 -8.61
CA ASP A 9 10.64 -35.22 -7.52
C ASP A 9 11.26 -33.91 -8.05
N HIS A 10 11.90 -33.94 -9.23
CA HIS A 10 12.38 -32.72 -9.88
C HIS A 10 11.26 -31.80 -10.40
N LEU A 11 10.11 -32.34 -10.80
CA LEU A 11 8.93 -31.54 -11.17
C LEU A 11 8.28 -30.91 -9.94
N ASP A 12 8.06 -31.69 -8.86
CA ASP A 12 7.45 -31.18 -7.63
C ASP A 12 8.32 -30.08 -6.96
N ARG A 13 9.65 -30.23 -6.99
CA ARG A 13 10.57 -29.19 -6.51
C ARG A 13 10.59 -27.90 -7.35
N ARG A 14 10.25 -27.96 -8.64
CA ARG A 14 10.16 -26.76 -9.50
C ARG A 14 8.87 -25.98 -9.25
N GLU A 15 7.76 -26.67 -9.01
CA GLU A 15 6.47 -26.02 -8.68
C GLU A 15 6.47 -25.36 -7.30
N ARG A 16 7.25 -25.88 -6.34
CA ARG A 16 7.31 -25.36 -4.98
C ARG A 16 8.32 -24.23 -4.75
N ARG A 17 8.95 -23.69 -5.79
CA ARG A 17 9.89 -22.57 -5.59
C ARG A 17 9.12 -21.34 -5.09
N PRO A 18 9.42 -20.83 -3.89
CA PRO A 18 8.76 -19.61 -3.42
C PRO A 18 9.06 -18.48 -4.40
N LEU A 19 8.04 -17.68 -4.72
CA LEU A 19 8.20 -16.49 -5.55
C LEU A 19 9.35 -15.62 -5.01
N PRO A 20 10.13 -14.96 -5.89
CA PRO A 20 11.11 -13.99 -5.44
C PRO A 20 10.43 -12.94 -4.56
N ALA A 21 11.04 -12.61 -3.42
CA ALA A 21 10.52 -11.63 -2.48
C ALA A 21 9.99 -10.32 -3.13
N PRO A 22 10.66 -9.69 -4.11
CA PRO A 22 10.13 -8.48 -4.75
C PRO A 22 8.84 -8.75 -5.55
N VAL A 23 8.75 -9.89 -6.24
CA VAL A 23 7.54 -10.27 -7.00
C VAL A 23 6.38 -10.54 -6.04
N ALA A 24 6.64 -11.26 -4.95
CA ALA A 24 5.62 -11.49 -3.92
C ALA A 24 5.15 -10.17 -3.28
N THR A 25 6.06 -9.23 -3.03
CA THR A 25 5.75 -7.90 -2.48
C THR A 25 4.79 -7.14 -3.38
N LEU A 26 5.05 -7.11 -4.69
CA LEU A 26 4.20 -6.43 -5.66
C LEU A 26 2.82 -7.06 -5.76
N ILE A 27 2.74 -8.39 -5.82
CA ILE A 27 1.47 -9.12 -5.92
C ILE A 27 0.60 -8.87 -4.69
N VAL A 28 1.18 -8.84 -3.50
CA VAL A 28 0.45 -8.64 -2.24
C VAL A 28 0.09 -7.17 -2.02
N ASN A 29 1.00 -6.24 -2.31
CA ASN A 29 0.80 -4.83 -1.97
C ASN A 29 0.06 -4.02 -3.04
N THR A 30 0.07 -4.43 -4.33
CA THR A 30 -0.68 -3.70 -5.36
C THR A 30 -2.20 -3.71 -5.09
N PRO A 31 -2.84 -4.85 -4.78
CA PRO A 31 -4.26 -4.88 -4.41
C PRO A 31 -4.55 -4.09 -3.12
N LEU A 32 -3.63 -4.15 -2.14
CA LEU A 32 -3.73 -3.31 -0.94
C LEU A 32 -3.63 -1.83 -1.29
N GLY A 33 -2.77 -1.43 -2.21
CA GLY A 33 -2.69 -0.06 -2.72
C GLY A 33 -4.00 0.39 -3.36
N VAL A 34 -4.62 -0.48 -4.18
CA VAL A 34 -5.95 -0.21 -4.78
C VAL A 34 -7.02 -0.02 -3.70
N ALA A 35 -7.07 -0.90 -2.70
CA ALA A 35 -7.99 -0.73 -1.56
C ALA A 35 -7.66 0.51 -0.71
N GLY A 36 -6.39 0.93 -0.71
CA GLY A 36 -5.87 2.09 -0.01
C GLY A 36 -6.10 3.43 -0.70
N VAL A 37 -6.60 3.45 -1.95
CA VAL A 37 -6.75 4.69 -2.73
C VAL A 37 -7.56 5.74 -1.97
N LEU A 38 -8.77 5.39 -1.52
CA LEU A 38 -9.63 6.31 -0.79
C LEU A 38 -9.03 6.77 0.56
N PRO A 39 -8.62 5.89 1.49
CA PRO A 39 -8.08 6.34 2.77
C PRO A 39 -6.81 7.19 2.61
N LEU A 40 -5.93 6.83 1.68
CA LEU A 40 -4.70 7.60 1.42
C LEU A 40 -5.02 8.96 0.78
N TRP A 41 -5.95 8.98 -0.19
CA TRP A 41 -6.38 10.22 -0.84
C TRP A 41 -7.06 11.18 0.14
N PHE A 42 -8.01 10.70 0.95
CA PHE A 42 -8.68 11.52 1.97
C PHE A 42 -7.70 12.06 2.99
N SER A 43 -6.74 11.25 3.43
CA SER A 43 -5.70 11.68 4.36
C SER A 43 -4.81 12.76 3.76
N TRP A 44 -4.43 12.61 2.47
CA TRP A 44 -3.67 13.62 1.74
C TRP A 44 -4.46 14.92 1.58
N ALA A 45 -5.72 14.85 1.14
CA ALA A 45 -6.58 16.00 0.98
C ALA A 45 -6.77 16.75 2.31
N PHE A 46 -7.00 16.03 3.41
CA PHE A 46 -7.09 16.63 4.74
C PHE A 46 -5.79 17.35 5.13
N LEU A 47 -4.64 16.72 4.93
CA LEU A 47 -3.35 17.35 5.24
C LEU A 47 -3.10 18.58 4.36
N ALA A 48 -3.38 18.48 3.06
CA ALA A 48 -3.25 19.59 2.12
C ALA A 48 -4.13 20.78 2.54
N ASP A 49 -5.37 20.53 2.93
CA ASP A 49 -6.36 21.57 3.12
C ASP A 49 -6.30 22.22 4.51
N PHE A 50 -5.98 21.43 5.56
CA PHE A 50 -6.02 21.92 6.95
C PHE A 50 -4.64 22.11 7.59
N VAL A 51 -3.61 21.36 7.15
CA VAL A 51 -2.29 21.40 7.79
C VAL A 51 -1.31 22.20 6.92
N PHE A 52 -1.09 21.76 5.68
CA PHE A 52 -0.12 22.35 4.77
C PHE A 52 -0.53 23.76 4.32
N SER A 53 -1.83 24.05 4.26
CA SER A 53 -2.34 25.40 3.97
C SER A 53 -1.95 26.40 5.06
N ARG A 54 -1.92 25.98 6.33
CA ARG A 54 -1.48 26.83 7.46
C ARG A 54 0.01 27.15 7.40
N PHE A 55 0.80 26.31 6.76
CA PHE A 55 2.23 26.54 6.51
C PHE A 55 2.49 27.23 5.16
N GLY A 56 1.44 27.56 4.39
CA GLY A 56 1.56 28.17 3.06
C GLY A 56 2.12 27.25 1.98
N TRP A 57 2.14 25.93 2.21
CA TRP A 57 2.61 24.95 1.22
C TRP A 57 1.55 24.62 0.17
N THR A 58 0.28 24.80 0.52
CA THR A 58 -0.90 24.56 -0.32
C THR A 58 -1.91 25.69 -0.12
N THR A 59 -2.87 25.81 -1.04
CA THR A 59 -3.99 26.74 -0.90
C THR A 59 -5.17 25.98 -0.29
N ALA A 60 -5.73 26.50 0.80
CA ALA A 60 -6.96 25.95 1.37
C ALA A 60 -8.13 26.17 0.41
N ASP A 61 -8.99 25.17 0.28
CA ASP A 61 -10.24 25.25 -0.45
C ASP A 61 -11.20 26.20 0.30
N PRO A 62 -11.60 27.32 -0.32
CA PRO A 62 -12.51 28.29 0.30
C PRO A 62 -13.91 27.71 0.60
N TYR A 63 -14.28 26.56 0.03
CA TYR A 63 -15.54 25.88 0.32
C TYR A 63 -15.48 24.96 1.54
N ASN A 64 -14.28 24.69 2.09
CA ASN A 64 -14.06 23.80 3.24
C ASN A 64 -13.82 24.56 4.55
N THR A 65 -14.28 25.82 4.61
CA THR A 65 -13.96 26.76 5.69
C THR A 65 -14.70 26.40 6.99
N ASP A 66 -13.92 25.96 7.98
CA ASP A 66 -14.17 25.89 9.44
C ASP A 66 -15.25 24.95 10.02
N ASP A 67 -16.31 24.55 9.31
CA ASP A 67 -17.38 23.73 9.94
C ASP A 67 -17.16 22.20 9.88
N GLY A 68 -16.17 21.73 9.12
CA GLY A 68 -16.02 20.31 8.73
C GLY A 68 -14.75 19.59 9.18
N ALA A 69 -13.77 20.28 9.78
CA ALA A 69 -12.44 19.72 10.04
C ALA A 69 -12.46 18.49 10.96
N GLY A 70 -13.30 18.50 12.00
CA GLY A 70 -13.46 17.37 12.92
C GLY A 70 -14.08 16.14 12.24
N LEU A 71 -15.05 16.35 11.35
CA LEU A 71 -15.67 15.27 10.58
C LEU A 71 -14.69 14.70 9.55
N ALA A 72 -13.98 15.57 8.83
CA ALA A 72 -12.96 15.16 7.87
C ALA A 72 -11.83 14.36 8.54
N LEU A 73 -11.37 14.80 9.72
CA LEU A 73 -10.39 14.07 10.52
C LEU A 73 -10.95 12.71 10.97
N ALA A 74 -12.20 12.66 11.44
CA ALA A 74 -12.82 11.41 11.88
C ALA A 74 -12.96 10.41 10.73
N VAL A 75 -13.36 10.86 9.54
CA VAL A 75 -13.44 10.03 8.33
C VAL A 75 -12.05 9.57 7.88
N ALA A 76 -11.06 10.46 7.87
CA ALA A 76 -9.68 10.09 7.57
C ALA A 76 -9.15 9.05 8.55
N ALA A 77 -9.35 9.24 9.87
CA ALA A 77 -8.94 8.28 10.88
C ALA A 77 -9.68 6.93 10.75
N LEU A 78 -11.00 6.97 10.56
CA LEU A 78 -11.84 5.78 10.44
C LEU A 78 -11.50 4.93 9.21
N THR A 79 -11.01 5.56 8.14
CA THR A 79 -10.63 4.85 6.91
C THR A 79 -9.15 4.46 6.91
N LEU A 80 -8.26 5.34 7.37
CA LEU A 80 -6.81 5.13 7.37
C LEU A 80 -6.37 4.11 8.43
N LEU A 81 -6.89 4.17 9.66
CA LEU A 81 -6.43 3.28 10.74
C LEU A 81 -6.70 1.79 10.43
N PRO A 82 -7.91 1.39 9.99
CA PRO A 82 -8.15 -0.01 9.59
C PRO A 82 -7.30 -0.41 8.40
N TYR A 83 -7.12 0.48 7.43
CA TYR A 83 -6.24 0.22 6.28
C TYR A 83 -4.81 -0.07 6.72
N LEU A 84 -4.21 0.80 7.55
CA LEU A 84 -2.86 0.62 8.07
C LEU A 84 -2.73 -0.64 8.92
N ALA A 85 -3.77 -0.98 9.71
CA ALA A 85 -3.79 -2.23 10.47
C ALA A 85 -3.75 -3.46 9.55
N VAL A 86 -4.60 -3.51 8.53
CA VAL A 86 -4.62 -4.60 7.54
C VAL A 86 -3.29 -4.68 6.79
N ALA A 87 -2.80 -3.55 6.27
CA ALA A 87 -1.53 -3.47 5.56
C ALA A 87 -0.35 -3.90 6.45
N GLY A 88 -0.35 -3.50 7.73
CA GLY A 88 0.67 -3.88 8.70
C GLY A 88 0.66 -5.39 8.99
N VAL A 89 -0.52 -5.97 9.20
CA VAL A 89 -0.67 -7.42 9.43
C VAL A 89 -0.21 -8.20 8.20
N VAL A 90 -0.66 -7.83 7.00
CA VAL A 90 -0.28 -8.51 5.76
C VAL A 90 1.24 -8.44 5.54
N ASN A 91 1.84 -7.27 5.72
CA ASN A 91 3.28 -7.10 5.52
C ASN A 91 4.12 -7.79 6.61
N HIS A 92 3.64 -7.88 7.85
CA HIS A 92 4.29 -8.66 8.90
C HIS A 92 4.39 -10.15 8.52
N PHE A 93 3.31 -10.73 8.00
CA PHE A 93 3.32 -12.11 7.50
C PHE A 93 4.19 -12.27 6.25
N ALA A 94 4.16 -11.28 5.35
CA ALA A 94 5.00 -11.27 4.14
C ALA A 94 6.50 -11.30 4.49
N ILE A 95 6.94 -10.42 5.40
CA ILE A 95 8.34 -10.36 5.85
C ILE A 95 8.77 -11.67 6.50
N ARG A 96 7.92 -12.26 7.34
CA ARG A 96 8.20 -13.57 7.96
C ARG A 96 8.32 -14.70 6.95
N ARG A 97 7.55 -14.67 5.87
CA ARG A 97 7.53 -15.72 4.84
C ARG A 97 8.65 -15.60 3.81
N TRP A 98 9.05 -14.37 3.45
CA TRP A 98 9.99 -14.12 2.35
C TRP A 98 11.33 -13.49 2.78
N GLY A 99 11.52 -13.19 4.06
CA GLY A 99 12.82 -12.76 4.62
C GLY A 99 13.30 -11.38 4.16
N SER A 100 12.41 -10.56 3.61
CA SER A 100 12.77 -9.30 2.97
C SER A 100 12.68 -8.11 3.94
N GLY A 101 13.81 -7.80 4.60
CA GLY A 101 13.94 -6.63 5.50
C GLY A 101 14.77 -5.47 4.95
N GLY A 102 15.32 -5.59 3.74
CA GLY A 102 16.22 -4.58 3.16
C GLY A 102 15.51 -3.31 2.68
N ALA A 103 16.25 -2.20 2.55
CA ALA A 103 15.70 -0.90 2.12
C ALA A 103 14.93 -0.95 0.78
N GLY A 104 15.41 -1.74 -0.19
CA GLY A 104 14.72 -1.91 -1.48
C GLY A 104 13.35 -2.57 -1.38
N PHE A 105 13.13 -3.45 -0.39
CA PHE A 105 11.82 -4.04 -0.13
C PHE A 105 10.83 -2.99 0.36
N TRP A 106 11.25 -2.13 1.29
CA TRP A 106 10.41 -1.04 1.81
C TRP A 106 10.05 -0.03 0.72
N LEU A 107 10.99 0.31 -0.17
CA LEU A 107 10.72 1.18 -1.31
C LEU A 107 9.69 0.56 -2.26
N LEU A 108 9.81 -0.73 -2.58
CA LEU A 108 8.83 -1.44 -3.42
C LEU A 108 7.45 -1.51 -2.77
N LEU A 109 7.40 -1.74 -1.45
CA LEU A 109 6.16 -1.74 -0.69
C LEU A 109 5.47 -0.39 -0.75
N VAL A 110 6.19 0.69 -0.46
CA VAL A 110 5.68 2.07 -0.52
C VAL A 110 5.20 2.40 -1.93
N ALA A 111 6.00 2.07 -2.95
CA ALA A 111 5.62 2.29 -4.34
C ALA A 111 4.35 1.52 -4.71
N ALA A 112 4.24 0.24 -4.33
CA ALA A 112 3.06 -0.58 -4.62
C ALA A 112 1.79 -0.06 -3.93
N GLN A 113 1.91 0.57 -2.76
CA GLN A 113 0.78 1.16 -2.05
C GLN A 113 0.39 2.54 -2.57
N LEU A 114 1.37 3.39 -2.91
CA LEU A 114 1.11 4.76 -3.34
C LEU A 114 0.78 4.88 -4.83
N LEU A 115 1.34 4.02 -5.68
CA LEU A 115 1.18 4.12 -7.14
C LEU A 115 -0.30 4.14 -7.57
N PRO A 116 -1.20 3.27 -7.05
CA PRO A 116 -2.62 3.36 -7.38
C PRO A 116 -3.24 4.71 -7.01
N THR A 117 -2.90 5.27 -5.86
CA THR A 117 -3.41 6.58 -5.41
C THR A 117 -2.89 7.72 -6.28
N VAL A 118 -1.61 7.69 -6.64
CA VAL A 118 -1.02 8.68 -7.56
C VAL A 118 -1.69 8.60 -8.93
N LEU A 119 -1.90 7.40 -9.46
CA LEU A 119 -2.59 7.21 -10.74
C LEU A 119 -4.04 7.70 -10.68
N TRP A 120 -4.75 7.38 -9.59
CA TRP A 120 -6.10 7.88 -9.35
C TRP A 120 -6.16 9.40 -9.36
N ALA A 121 -5.23 10.07 -8.66
CA ALA A 121 -5.13 11.52 -8.60
C ALA A 121 -5.00 12.18 -9.99
N ASN A 122 -4.22 11.57 -10.87
CA ASN A 122 -3.98 12.09 -12.23
C ASN A 122 -5.18 11.91 -13.18
N VAL A 123 -6.08 10.98 -12.88
CA VAL A 123 -7.28 10.72 -13.71
C VAL A 123 -8.50 11.46 -13.16
N SER A 124 -8.49 11.86 -11.90
CA SER A 124 -9.62 12.49 -11.20
C SER A 124 -9.50 14.01 -10.99
N GLY A 125 -8.31 14.60 -11.24
CA GLY A 125 -8.09 16.05 -11.26
C GLY A 125 -8.23 16.63 -12.66
#